data_AF-A0A656JTQ0-F1
#
_entry.id   AF-A0A656JTQ0-F1
#
_cell.length_a   1.000
_cell.length_b   1.000
_cell.length_c   1.000
_cell.angle_alpha   90.00
_cell.angle_beta   90.00
_cell.angle_gamma   90.00
#
_symmetry.space_group_name_H-M   'P 1'
#
loop_
_entity.id
_entity.type
_entity.pdbx_description
1 polymer ?
#
loop_
_entity_poly.entity_id
_entity_poly.type
_entity_poly.pdbx_seq_one_letter_code
_entity_poly.pdbx_strand_id
1 'polypeptide(L)'
;MASTTSTSKGKAIFRVVSGNFLEMFDFMVYGFYATAIAKTFFPSDSAFASLMLSLATFGAGFLMRPLGAIFLGAYIDRHGRRKGLIITLAMMAMGTLLIACVPGYATLGVIAPLLVLLGRLLQGFSAGVELGGVSVYLAEISTPGRKGFFVSWQSASQQAAVVFAGLLGVGLNHWLSPEQMGEWGWRVPFLIGCLIVPAIFIIRRSLEESPEFEARTHRPTLREVVRSIGQNFGLVIGGMALVVMTTVTFYLITAYTPTFGKNELNLTDLESLLVTVCVGVSNFIWLPIMGSFSDRIGRKPLLIAATVLAIATAYPAL
;
A
#
# COMPACT_ATOMS: atom_id res chain seq x y z
N MET A 1 19.90 20.44 30.24
CA MET A 1 19.91 18.97 30.49
C MET A 1 18.71 18.37 29.79
N ALA A 2 18.89 17.89 28.55
CA ALA A 2 17.81 17.29 27.76
C ALA A 2 17.75 15.79 28.03
N SER A 3 16.68 15.32 28.67
CA SER A 3 16.36 13.91 28.79
C SER A 3 15.79 13.41 27.45
N THR A 4 16.65 13.09 26.49
CA THR A 4 16.23 12.35 25.31
C THR A 4 16.02 10.90 25.71
N THR A 5 14.77 10.55 26.01
CA THR A 5 14.34 9.15 26.06
C THR A 5 14.68 8.52 24.71
N SER A 6 15.77 7.74 24.68
CA SER A 6 16.20 6.91 23.55
C SER A 6 15.08 5.93 23.23
N THR A 7 14.14 6.37 22.38
CA THR A 7 13.14 5.47 21.84
C THR A 7 13.90 4.47 20.98
N SER A 8 13.87 3.18 21.34
CA SER A 8 14.54 2.12 20.58
C SER A 8 14.23 2.30 19.09
N LYS A 9 15.27 2.35 18.24
CA LYS A 9 15.13 2.54 16.80
C LYS A 9 14.18 1.51 16.18
N GLY A 10 14.12 0.29 16.72
CA GLY A 10 13.16 -0.72 16.32
C GLY A 10 11.70 -0.32 16.57
N LYS A 11 11.42 0.34 17.70
CA LYS A 11 10.09 0.89 18.00
C LYS A 11 9.73 2.03 17.05
N ALA A 12 10.70 2.87 16.66
CA ALA A 12 10.49 3.93 15.68
C ALA A 12 10.19 3.36 14.27
N ILE A 13 10.95 2.35 13.83
CA ILE A 13 10.68 1.63 12.58
C ILE A 13 9.28 1.05 12.63
N PHE A 14 8.95 0.25 13.66
CA PHE A 14 7.64 -0.38 13.82
C PHE A 14 6.50 0.63 13.70
N ARG A 15 6.55 1.74 14.44
CA ARG A 15 5.52 2.80 14.43
C ARG A 15 5.23 3.34 13.03
N VAL A 16 6.27 3.53 12.23
CA VAL A 16 6.16 4.12 10.89
C VAL A 16 5.73 3.07 9.87
N VAL A 17 6.25 1.84 9.96
CA VAL A 17 5.89 0.79 9.01
C VAL A 17 4.49 0.22 9.25
N SER A 18 3.92 0.32 10.46
CA SER A 18 2.55 -0.15 10.74
C SER A 18 1.49 0.54 9.86
N GLY A 19 1.66 1.83 9.58
CA GLY A 19 0.74 2.57 8.69
C GLY A 19 0.77 2.06 7.26
N ASN A 20 1.98 1.89 6.73
CA ASN A 20 2.21 1.34 5.38
C ASN A 20 1.80 -0.14 5.27
N PHE A 21 1.96 -0.93 6.34
CA PHE A 21 1.41 -2.28 6.43
C PHE A 21 -0.11 -2.26 6.25
N LEU A 22 -0.83 -1.42 7.01
CA LEU A 22 -2.29 -1.38 6.94
C LEU A 22 -2.79 -0.92 5.56
N GLU A 23 -2.14 0.10 4.98
CA GLU A 23 -2.44 0.51 3.60
C GLU A 23 -2.28 -0.67 2.64
N MET A 24 -1.11 -1.32 2.65
CA MET A 24 -0.87 -2.44 1.74
C MET A 24 -1.81 -3.61 1.99
N PHE A 25 -2.18 -3.86 3.25
CA PHE A 25 -3.15 -4.88 3.61
C PHE A 25 -4.50 -4.64 2.93
N ASP A 26 -5.08 -3.44 3.07
CA ASP A 26 -6.37 -3.09 2.48
C ASP A 26 -6.35 -3.07 0.93
N PHE A 27 -5.19 -2.77 0.34
CA PHE A 27 -4.98 -2.87 -1.11
C PHE A 27 -4.92 -4.34 -1.57
N MET A 28 -4.16 -5.19 -0.89
CA MET A 28 -3.97 -6.59 -1.26
C MET A 28 -5.23 -7.41 -1.04
N VAL A 29 -5.96 -7.18 0.07
CA VAL A 29 -7.26 -7.80 0.31
C VAL A 29 -8.21 -7.54 -0.86
N TYR A 30 -8.31 -6.30 -1.35
CA TYR A 30 -9.16 -6.03 -2.51
C TYR A 30 -8.69 -6.74 -3.77
N GLY A 31 -7.39 -6.77 -4.01
CA GLY A 31 -6.82 -7.50 -5.15
C GLY A 31 -7.16 -8.99 -5.11
N PHE A 32 -6.95 -9.65 -3.96
CA PHE A 32 -7.18 -11.08 -3.79
C PHE A 32 -8.66 -11.45 -3.91
N TYR A 33 -9.56 -10.58 -3.44
CA TYR A 33 -11.00 -10.81 -3.52
C TYR A 33 -11.68 -10.06 -4.67
N ALA A 34 -10.92 -9.55 -5.64
CA ALA A 34 -11.44 -8.71 -6.72
C ALA A 34 -12.59 -9.39 -7.49
N THR A 35 -12.51 -10.71 -7.69
CA THR A 35 -13.53 -11.53 -8.35
C THR A 35 -14.83 -11.61 -7.54
N ALA A 36 -14.76 -11.79 -6.22
CA ALA A 36 -15.94 -11.82 -5.36
C ALA A 36 -16.60 -10.43 -5.25
N ILE A 37 -15.78 -9.38 -5.14
CA ILE A 37 -16.20 -7.98 -5.15
C ILE A 37 -16.88 -7.64 -6.48
N ALA A 38 -16.31 -8.07 -7.61
CA ALA A 38 -16.86 -7.87 -8.94
C ALA A 38 -18.28 -8.46 -9.06
N LYS A 39 -18.48 -9.70 -8.62
CA LYS A 39 -19.81 -10.35 -8.59
C LYS A 39 -20.81 -9.62 -7.69
N THR A 40 -20.33 -9.08 -6.57
CA THR A 40 -21.21 -8.44 -5.56
C THR A 40 -21.67 -7.03 -5.96
N PHE A 41 -20.79 -6.24 -6.59
CA PHE A 41 -21.05 -4.81 -6.82
C PHE A 41 -21.14 -4.41 -8.29
N PHE A 42 -20.56 -5.20 -9.20
CA PHE A 42 -20.48 -4.88 -10.63
C PHE A 42 -21.11 -6.00 -11.46
N PRO A 43 -22.38 -6.41 -11.25
CA PRO A 43 -22.99 -7.44 -12.06
C PRO A 43 -23.05 -6.99 -13.52
N SER A 44 -22.63 -7.87 -14.42
CA SER A 44 -22.71 -7.66 -15.87
C SER A 44 -22.90 -9.02 -16.56
N ASP A 45 -23.29 -9.01 -17.83
CA ASP A 45 -23.53 -10.23 -18.60
C ASP A 45 -22.24 -11.05 -18.84
N SER A 46 -21.06 -10.45 -18.60
CA SER A 46 -19.76 -11.09 -18.79
C SER A 46 -18.92 -11.02 -17.51
N ALA A 47 -18.50 -12.18 -17.00
CA ALA A 47 -17.60 -12.26 -15.84
C ALA A 47 -16.30 -11.45 -16.05
N PHE A 48 -15.82 -11.38 -17.30
CA PHE A 48 -14.67 -10.56 -17.67
C PHE A 48 -14.95 -9.06 -17.48
N ALA A 49 -16.10 -8.58 -17.97
CA ALA A 49 -16.48 -7.17 -17.83
C ALA A 49 -16.65 -6.76 -16.36
N SER A 50 -17.28 -7.60 -15.54
CA SER A 50 -17.41 -7.38 -14.09
C SER A 50 -16.04 -7.27 -13.40
N LEU A 51 -15.10 -8.17 -13.73
CA LEU A 51 -13.75 -8.15 -13.18
C LEU A 51 -12.99 -6.89 -13.63
N MET A 52 -13.08 -6.52 -14.91
CA MET A 52 -12.47 -5.31 -15.44
C MET A 52 -13.00 -4.04 -14.75
N LEU A 53 -14.30 -3.95 -14.45
CA LEU A 53 -14.86 -2.84 -13.70
C LEU A 53 -14.34 -2.78 -12.25
N SER A 54 -14.23 -3.94 -11.59
CA SER A 54 -13.66 -4.03 -10.24
C SER A 54 -12.18 -3.61 -10.22
N LEU A 55 -11.40 -4.03 -11.21
CA LEU A 55 -9.99 -3.64 -11.38
C LEU A 55 -9.83 -2.19 -11.82
N ALA A 56 -10.74 -1.65 -12.64
CA ALA A 56 -10.76 -0.24 -12.99
C ALA A 56 -11.02 0.63 -11.74
N THR A 57 -11.94 0.19 -10.88
CA THR A 57 -12.21 0.82 -9.58
C THR A 57 -11.00 0.76 -8.66
N PHE A 58 -10.28 -0.37 -8.66
CA PHE A 58 -9.00 -0.51 -7.97
C PHE A 58 -7.94 0.46 -8.52
N GLY A 59 -7.80 0.54 -9.85
CA GLY A 59 -6.89 1.43 -10.57
C GLY A 59 -7.18 2.91 -10.32
N ALA A 60 -8.46 3.31 -10.22
CA ALA A 60 -8.85 4.68 -9.91
C ALA A 60 -8.29 5.15 -8.55
N GLY A 61 -8.16 4.25 -7.57
CA GLY A 61 -7.49 4.54 -6.30
C GLY A 61 -6.02 4.96 -6.48
N PHE A 62 -5.31 4.39 -7.45
CA PHE A 62 -3.93 4.81 -7.75
C PHE A 62 -3.85 6.22 -8.32
N LEU A 63 -4.82 6.61 -9.17
CA LEU A 63 -4.88 7.96 -9.73
C LEU A 63 -5.13 9.02 -8.66
N MET A 64 -5.77 8.67 -7.54
CA MET A 64 -5.95 9.58 -6.42
C MET A 64 -4.69 9.79 -5.57
N ARG A 65 -3.67 8.93 -5.67
CA ARG A 65 -2.44 9.03 -4.87
C ARG A 65 -1.65 10.32 -5.16
N PRO A 66 -1.38 10.72 -6.42
CA PRO A 66 -0.76 12.01 -6.71
C PRO A 66 -1.56 13.21 -6.17
N LEU A 67 -2.88 13.18 -6.29
CA LEU A 67 -3.74 14.23 -5.75
C LEU A 67 -3.62 14.26 -4.22
N GLY A 68 -3.65 13.11 -3.57
CA GLY A 68 -3.40 12.96 -2.14
C GLY A 68 -2.05 13.55 -1.73
N ALA A 69 -0.98 13.18 -2.43
CA ALA A 69 0.37 13.69 -2.18
C ALA A 69 0.43 15.23 -2.24
N ILE A 70 -0.25 15.85 -3.20
CA ILE A 70 -0.26 17.31 -3.37
C ILE A 70 -1.11 17.99 -2.27
N PHE A 71 -2.36 17.57 -2.10
CA PHE A 71 -3.31 18.25 -1.22
C PHE A 71 -3.08 17.91 0.26
N LEU A 72 -3.00 16.63 0.60
CA LEU A 72 -2.74 16.21 1.97
C LEU A 72 -1.29 16.50 2.35
N GLY A 73 -0.33 16.37 1.42
CA GLY A 73 1.07 16.73 1.70
C GLY A 73 1.21 18.20 2.10
N ALA A 74 0.63 19.12 1.32
CA ALA A 74 0.57 20.54 1.68
C ALA A 74 -0.18 20.78 3.01
N TYR A 75 -1.22 19.99 3.29
CA TYR A 75 -1.92 20.06 4.58
C TYR A 75 -1.01 19.64 5.75
N ILE A 76 -0.26 18.54 5.61
CA ILE A 76 0.72 18.04 6.60
C ILE A 76 1.77 19.11 6.87
N ASP A 77 2.35 19.67 5.81
CA ASP A 77 3.40 20.70 5.90
C ASP A 77 2.90 21.98 6.59
N ARG A 78 1.61 22.29 6.48
CA ARG A 78 1.01 23.48 7.09
C ARG A 78 0.47 23.26 8.51
N HIS A 79 -0.13 22.10 8.80
CA HIS A 79 -0.87 21.88 10.06
C HIS A 79 -0.17 20.94 11.03
N GLY A 80 0.92 20.29 10.62
CA GLY A 80 1.67 19.36 11.45
C GLY A 80 1.52 17.91 11.02
N ARG A 81 2.63 17.18 11.18
CA ARG A 81 2.73 15.75 10.86
C ARG A 81 1.70 14.92 11.62
N ARG A 82 1.48 15.22 12.89
CA ARG A 82 0.52 14.49 13.73
C ARG A 82 -0.92 14.62 13.23
N LYS A 83 -1.39 15.85 12.96
CA LYS A 83 -2.77 16.09 12.47
C LYS A 83 -2.97 15.48 11.09
N GLY A 84 -2.00 15.64 10.20
CA GLY A 84 -2.01 15.04 8.88
C GLY A 84 -2.15 13.51 8.92
N LEU A 85 -1.31 12.84 9.70
CA LEU A 85 -1.33 11.37 9.85
C LEU A 85 -2.63 10.84 10.49
N ILE A 86 -3.32 11.64 11.30
CA ILE A 86 -4.63 11.25 11.85
C ILE A 86 -5.70 11.34 10.77
N ILE A 87 -5.70 12.40 9.97
CA ILE A 87 -6.67 12.60 8.89
C ILE A 87 -6.50 11.53 7.82
N THR A 88 -5.28 11.22 7.39
CA THR A 88 -5.02 10.14 6.42
C THR A 88 -5.57 8.81 6.95
N LEU A 89 -5.24 8.45 8.19
CA LEU A 89 -5.75 7.21 8.80
C LEU A 89 -7.28 7.17 8.87
N ALA A 90 -7.92 8.29 9.23
CA ALA A 90 -9.39 8.37 9.29
C ALA A 90 -10.04 8.22 7.90
N MET A 91 -9.48 8.85 6.87
CA MET A 91 -9.96 8.71 5.49
C MET A 91 -9.82 7.28 4.98
N MET A 92 -8.68 6.65 5.26
CA MET A 92 -8.44 5.24 4.90
C MET A 92 -9.45 4.33 5.59
N ALA A 93 -9.60 4.46 6.91
CA ALA A 93 -10.55 3.68 7.70
C ALA A 93 -12.00 3.83 7.22
N MET A 94 -12.41 5.05 6.90
CA MET A 94 -13.74 5.33 6.35
C MET A 94 -13.93 4.63 5.01
N GLY A 95 -12.94 4.67 4.12
CA GLY A 95 -13.01 3.96 2.84
C GLY A 95 -13.07 2.45 3.00
N THR A 96 -12.29 1.87 3.93
CA THR A 96 -12.30 0.43 4.23
C THR A 96 -13.63 -0.02 4.82
N LEU A 97 -14.17 0.73 5.77
CA LEU A 97 -15.45 0.46 6.40
C LEU A 97 -16.60 0.57 5.40
N LEU A 98 -16.55 1.56 4.51
CA LEU A 98 -17.54 1.73 3.44
C LEU A 98 -17.57 0.49 2.54
N ILE A 99 -16.42 -0.01 2.08
CA ILE A 99 -16.36 -1.20 1.24
C ILE A 99 -16.84 -2.46 1.99
N ALA A 100 -16.49 -2.59 3.28
CA ALA A 100 -16.87 -3.75 4.09
C ALA A 100 -18.38 -3.81 4.37
N CYS A 101 -19.01 -2.68 4.66
CA CYS A 101 -20.39 -2.62 5.14
C CYS A 101 -21.43 -2.37 4.05
N VAL A 102 -21.04 -1.90 2.86
CA VAL A 102 -22.00 -1.59 1.79
C VAL A 102 -22.69 -2.88 1.29
N PRO A 103 -24.05 -2.90 1.29
CA PRO A 103 -24.83 -3.96 0.67
C PRO A 103 -24.53 -4.10 -0.83
N GLY A 104 -24.68 -5.31 -1.36
CA GLY A 104 -24.42 -5.59 -2.78
C GLY A 104 -25.37 -4.88 -3.74
N TYR A 105 -25.09 -5.00 -5.03
CA TYR A 105 -25.90 -4.42 -6.11
C TYR A 105 -27.36 -4.88 -6.06
N ALA A 106 -27.63 -6.10 -5.62
CA ALA A 106 -28.99 -6.62 -5.47
C ALA A 106 -29.87 -5.77 -4.53
N THR A 107 -29.29 -5.08 -3.55
CA THR A 107 -30.02 -4.25 -2.58
C THR A 107 -30.01 -2.77 -2.95
N LEU A 108 -28.86 -2.24 -3.39
CA LEU A 108 -28.67 -0.79 -3.60
C LEU A 108 -28.57 -0.38 -5.08
N GLY A 109 -28.59 -1.32 -6.01
CA GLY A 109 -28.40 -1.07 -7.44
C GLY A 109 -27.08 -0.33 -7.71
N VAL A 110 -27.12 0.63 -8.64
CA VAL A 110 -25.96 1.43 -9.09
C VAL A 110 -25.28 2.22 -7.97
N ILE A 111 -25.97 2.47 -6.84
CA ILE A 111 -25.36 3.16 -5.69
C ILE A 111 -24.25 2.31 -5.07
N ALA A 112 -24.37 0.98 -5.09
CA ALA A 112 -23.38 0.07 -4.50
C ALA A 112 -21.97 0.23 -5.12
N PRO A 113 -21.79 0.12 -6.46
CA PRO A 113 -20.48 0.33 -7.08
C PRO A 113 -19.97 1.77 -6.94
N LEU A 114 -20.85 2.78 -6.89
CA LEU A 114 -20.45 4.16 -6.65
C LEU A 114 -19.87 4.37 -5.24
N LEU A 115 -20.45 3.73 -4.22
CA LEU A 115 -19.92 3.78 -2.86
C LEU A 115 -18.58 3.03 -2.75
N VAL A 116 -18.44 1.88 -3.41
CA VAL A 116 -17.17 1.16 -3.47
C VAL A 116 -16.08 2.00 -4.16
N LEU A 117 -16.42 2.65 -5.28
CA LEU A 117 -15.53 3.59 -5.95
C LEU A 117 -15.14 4.74 -5.03
N LEU A 118 -16.10 5.38 -4.36
CA LEU A 118 -15.81 6.46 -3.41
C LEU A 118 -14.87 5.99 -2.29
N GLY A 119 -15.09 4.80 -1.73
CA GLY A 119 -14.22 4.19 -0.73
C GLY A 119 -12.79 4.02 -1.25
N ARG A 120 -12.63 3.54 -2.49
CA ARG A 120 -11.32 3.40 -3.15
C ARG A 120 -10.64 4.73 -3.43
N LEU A 121 -11.38 5.74 -3.84
CA LEU A 121 -10.85 7.08 -4.06
C LEU A 121 -10.36 7.71 -2.74
N LEU A 122 -11.09 7.53 -1.64
CA LEU A 122 -10.68 7.99 -0.30
C LEU A 122 -9.40 7.27 0.19
N GLN A 123 -9.34 5.95 0.07
CA GLN A 123 -8.15 5.15 0.41
C GLN A 123 -6.94 5.57 -0.42
N GLY A 124 -7.12 5.71 -1.74
CA GLY A 124 -6.08 6.15 -2.67
C GLY A 124 -5.55 7.55 -2.38
N PHE A 125 -6.45 8.48 -2.07
CA PHE A 125 -6.08 9.84 -1.67
C PHE A 125 -5.28 9.85 -0.37
N SER A 126 -5.70 9.09 0.65
CA SER A 126 -4.96 8.94 1.89
C SER A 126 -3.55 8.36 1.69
N ALA A 127 -3.44 7.29 0.91
CA ALA A 127 -2.20 6.59 0.60
C ALA A 127 -1.13 7.49 -0.06
N GLY A 128 -1.56 8.56 -0.73
CA GLY A 128 -0.66 9.48 -1.44
C GLY A 128 0.45 10.10 -0.58
N VAL A 129 0.20 10.31 0.72
CA VAL A 129 1.18 10.94 1.63
C VAL A 129 1.90 9.94 2.53
N GLU A 130 1.27 8.80 2.82
CA GLU A 130 1.82 7.78 3.72
C GLU A 130 3.14 7.21 3.21
N LEU A 131 3.19 6.79 1.94
CA LEU A 131 4.37 6.15 1.34
C LEU A 131 5.60 7.08 1.32
N GLY A 132 5.39 8.34 0.96
CA GLY A 132 6.44 9.36 0.96
C GLY A 132 6.95 9.63 2.38
N GLY A 133 6.02 9.86 3.32
CA GLY A 133 6.35 10.18 4.71
C GLY A 133 7.09 9.05 5.44
N VAL A 134 6.76 7.79 5.15
CA VAL A 134 7.44 6.59 5.69
C VAL A 134 8.88 6.52 5.19
N SER A 135 9.08 6.68 3.87
CA SER A 135 10.40 6.56 3.25
C SER A 135 11.36 7.65 3.71
N VAL A 136 10.86 8.89 3.82
CA VAL A 136 11.63 10.04 4.33
C VAL A 136 11.99 9.83 5.80
N TYR A 137 11.05 9.41 6.65
CA TYR A 137 11.34 9.19 8.06
C TYR A 137 12.33 8.05 8.30
N LEU A 138 12.18 6.92 7.59
CA LEU A 138 13.14 5.81 7.69
C LEU A 138 14.54 6.25 7.25
N ALA A 139 14.64 7.13 6.25
CA ALA A 139 15.89 7.73 5.84
C ALA A 139 16.48 8.68 6.91
N GLU A 140 15.66 9.47 7.60
CA GLU A 140 16.08 10.41 8.65
C GLU A 140 16.60 9.70 9.91
N ILE A 141 15.95 8.62 10.34
CA ILE A 141 16.37 7.85 11.53
C ILE A 141 17.53 6.89 11.25
N SER A 142 17.95 6.76 9.99
CA SER A 142 18.96 5.79 9.57
C SER A 142 20.34 6.13 10.12
N THR A 143 21.10 5.10 10.50
CA THR A 143 22.51 5.28 10.84
C THR A 143 23.35 5.49 9.58
N PRO A 144 24.43 6.28 9.63
CA PRO A 144 25.37 6.42 8.52
C PRO A 144 25.80 5.04 7.97
N GLY A 145 25.74 4.88 6.64
CA GLY A 145 26.08 3.62 5.98
C GLY A 145 25.06 2.47 6.12
N ARG A 146 23.86 2.71 6.66
CA ARG A 146 22.77 1.70 6.72
C ARG A 146 21.43 2.22 6.17
N LYS A 147 21.46 3.23 5.31
CA LYS A 147 20.24 3.91 4.83
C LYS A 147 19.35 2.97 4.02
N GLY A 148 19.94 2.12 3.19
CA GLY A 148 19.27 1.09 2.40
C GLY A 148 18.55 0.06 3.29
N PHE A 149 19.20 -0.44 4.34
CA PHE A 149 18.56 -1.33 5.30
C PHE A 149 17.33 -0.68 5.96
N PHE A 150 17.45 0.55 6.46
CA PHE A 150 16.33 1.22 7.12
C PHE A 150 15.17 1.52 6.16
N VAL A 151 15.46 2.02 4.96
CA VAL A 151 14.42 2.35 3.97
C VAL A 151 13.77 1.07 3.41
N SER A 152 14.49 -0.04 3.31
CA SER A 152 13.92 -1.32 2.84
C SER A 152 12.79 -1.86 3.72
N TRP A 153 12.70 -1.42 4.99
CA TRP A 153 11.58 -1.77 5.86
C TRP A 153 10.24 -1.22 5.39
N GLN A 154 10.24 -0.15 4.58
CA GLN A 154 9.05 0.31 3.88
C GLN A 154 8.50 -0.80 2.98
N SER A 155 9.29 -1.32 2.04
CA SER A 155 8.85 -2.43 1.18
C SER A 155 8.65 -3.74 1.95
N ALA A 156 9.47 -4.04 2.97
CA ALA A 156 9.30 -5.26 3.76
C ALA A 156 7.95 -5.30 4.49
N SER A 157 7.51 -4.17 5.06
CA SER A 157 6.18 -4.11 5.70
C SER A 157 5.01 -4.30 4.73
N GLN A 158 5.19 -3.98 3.45
CA GLN A 158 4.21 -4.29 2.40
C GLN A 158 4.11 -5.81 2.19
N GLN A 159 5.26 -6.50 2.16
CA GLN A 159 5.27 -7.97 2.05
C GLN A 159 4.71 -8.65 3.29
N ALA A 160 4.96 -8.10 4.48
CA ALA A 160 4.30 -8.59 5.69
C ALA A 160 2.77 -8.48 5.59
N ALA A 161 2.25 -7.40 5.00
CA ALA A 161 0.83 -7.22 4.76
C ALA A 161 0.26 -8.23 3.75
N VAL A 162 1.01 -8.49 2.67
CA VAL A 162 0.69 -9.54 1.67
C VAL A 162 0.61 -10.91 2.33
N VAL A 163 1.61 -11.28 3.14
CA VAL A 163 1.63 -12.55 3.87
C VAL A 163 0.45 -12.65 4.82
N PHE A 164 0.18 -11.59 5.59
CA PHE A 164 -0.95 -11.57 6.52
C PHE A 164 -2.30 -11.71 5.81
N ALA A 165 -2.52 -10.96 4.73
CA ALA A 165 -3.72 -11.06 3.90
C ALA A 165 -3.86 -12.46 3.26
N GLY A 166 -2.76 -13.02 2.74
CA GLY A 166 -2.74 -14.36 2.16
C GLY A 166 -3.07 -15.44 3.19
N LEU A 167 -2.49 -15.39 4.39
CA LEU A 167 -2.77 -16.33 5.48
C LEU A 167 -4.22 -16.24 5.97
N LEU A 168 -4.78 -15.03 6.07
CA LEU A 168 -6.21 -14.86 6.36
C LEU A 168 -7.06 -15.50 5.26
N GLY A 169 -6.68 -15.32 3.99
CA GLY A 169 -7.38 -15.96 2.88
C GLY A 169 -7.30 -17.49 2.91
N VAL A 170 -6.15 -18.06 3.24
CA VAL A 170 -5.98 -19.51 3.43
C VAL A 170 -6.87 -20.01 4.56
N GLY A 171 -6.87 -19.32 5.71
CA GLY A 171 -7.71 -19.69 6.86
C GLY A 171 -9.20 -19.63 6.54
N LEU A 172 -9.66 -18.58 5.86
CA LEU A 172 -11.06 -18.45 5.43
C LEU A 172 -11.46 -19.52 4.43
N ASN A 173 -10.62 -19.84 3.43
CA ASN A 173 -10.90 -20.91 2.47
C ASN A 173 -10.90 -22.31 3.11
N HIS A 174 -10.23 -22.49 4.26
CA HIS A 174 -10.29 -23.74 4.98
C HIS A 174 -11.61 -23.92 5.75
N TRP A 175 -12.25 -22.83 6.17
CA TRP A 175 -13.45 -22.86 7.03
C TRP A 175 -14.75 -22.58 6.29
N LEU A 176 -14.70 -21.91 5.14
CA LEU A 176 -15.87 -21.50 4.36
C LEU A 176 -15.97 -22.26 3.05
N SER A 177 -17.20 -22.55 2.61
CA SER A 177 -17.44 -23.05 1.25
C SER A 177 -17.15 -21.95 0.21
N PRO A 178 -16.88 -22.31 -1.06
CA PRO A 178 -16.71 -21.32 -2.14
C PRO A 178 -17.90 -20.37 -2.30
N GLU A 179 -19.13 -20.84 -2.03
CA GLU A 179 -20.33 -19.99 -2.06
C GLU A 179 -20.31 -18.96 -0.92
N GLN A 180 -20.05 -19.42 0.31
CA GLN A 180 -19.96 -18.54 1.48
C GLN A 180 -18.85 -17.49 1.34
N MET A 181 -17.72 -17.89 0.75
CA MET A 181 -16.60 -16.98 0.47
C MET A 181 -17.00 -15.89 -0.53
N GLY A 182 -17.79 -16.25 -1.56
CA GLY A 182 -18.32 -15.32 -2.54
C GLY A 182 -19.40 -14.37 -1.99
N GLU A 183 -20.25 -14.85 -1.08
CA GLU A 183 -21.35 -14.05 -0.53
C GLU A 183 -20.89 -13.04 0.53
N TRP A 184 -20.12 -13.48 1.52
CA TRP A 184 -19.76 -12.65 2.66
C TRP A 184 -18.32 -12.83 3.18
N GLY A 185 -17.69 -13.99 2.92
CA GLY A 185 -16.35 -14.30 3.46
C GLY A 185 -15.28 -13.26 3.08
N TRP A 186 -15.37 -12.70 1.87
CA TRP A 186 -14.47 -11.64 1.41
C TRP A 186 -14.53 -10.34 2.24
N ARG A 187 -15.62 -10.09 2.99
CA ARG A 187 -15.74 -8.91 3.87
C ARG A 187 -14.92 -9.06 5.16
N VAL A 188 -14.64 -10.28 5.61
CA VAL A 188 -13.96 -10.54 6.89
C VAL A 188 -12.58 -9.89 6.95
N PRO A 189 -11.70 -10.02 5.94
CA PRO A 189 -10.39 -9.37 5.99
C PRO A 189 -10.47 -7.85 6.02
N PHE A 190 -11.46 -7.23 5.35
CA PHE A 190 -11.68 -5.79 5.45
C PHE A 190 -12.11 -5.35 6.86
N LEU A 191 -12.95 -6.14 7.53
CA LEU A 191 -13.32 -5.88 8.93
C LEU A 191 -12.12 -6.01 9.87
N ILE A 192 -11.25 -7.00 9.64
CA ILE A 192 -9.98 -7.13 10.37
C ILE A 192 -9.10 -5.89 10.14
N GLY A 193 -9.02 -5.38 8.90
CA GLY A 193 -8.33 -4.13 8.58
C GLY A 193 -8.88 -2.94 9.39
N CYS A 194 -10.21 -2.83 9.48
CA CYS A 194 -10.87 -1.81 10.29
C CYS A 194 -10.53 -1.92 11.78
N LEU A 195 -10.34 -3.13 12.32
CA LEU A 195 -9.94 -3.35 13.72
C LEU A 195 -8.48 -2.96 13.99
N ILE A 196 -7.62 -2.96 12.97
CA ILE A 196 -6.22 -2.52 13.08
C ILE A 196 -6.12 -1.00 13.15
N VAL A 197 -7.07 -0.27 12.56
CA VAL A 197 -7.08 1.21 12.53
C VAL A 197 -7.00 1.82 13.94
N PRO A 198 -7.83 1.46 14.94
CA PRO A 198 -7.72 2.01 16.30
C PRO A 198 -6.34 1.80 16.94
N ALA A 199 -5.72 0.64 16.72
CA ALA A 199 -4.38 0.37 17.25
C ALA A 199 -3.34 1.33 16.64
N ILE A 200 -3.40 1.55 15.32
CA ILE A 200 -2.52 2.51 14.64
C ILE A 200 -2.84 3.95 15.05
N PHE A 201 -4.10 4.28 15.30
CA PHE A 201 -4.49 5.59 15.78
C PHE A 201 -3.84 5.91 17.14
N ILE A 202 -3.83 4.95 18.07
CA ILE A 202 -3.16 5.11 19.38
C ILE A 202 -1.66 5.31 19.19
N ILE A 203 -1.04 4.51 18.31
CA ILE A 203 0.38 4.62 17.95
C ILE A 203 0.71 6.02 17.40
N ARG A 204 -0.09 6.51 16.46
CA ARG A 204 0.11 7.83 15.81
C ARG A 204 -0.20 9.00 16.74
N ARG A 205 -1.18 8.85 17.64
CA ARG A 205 -1.48 9.88 18.65
C ARG A 205 -0.30 10.11 19.59
N SER A 206 0.57 9.12 19.77
CA SER A 206 1.79 9.22 20.59
C SER A 206 3.01 9.81 19.87
N LEU A 207 2.88 10.22 18.60
CA LEU A 207 3.95 10.91 17.88
C LEU A 207 3.97 12.39 18.27
N GLU A 208 5.11 12.85 18.76
CA GLU A 208 5.43 14.27 18.96
C GLU A 208 5.82 14.92 17.64
N GLU A 209 5.57 16.23 17.51
CA GLU A 209 6.05 16.99 16.35
C GLU A 209 7.58 17.13 16.44
N SER A 210 8.26 17.16 15.28
CA SER A 210 9.72 17.30 15.31
C SER A 210 10.10 18.72 15.76
N PRO A 211 11.20 18.90 16.52
CA PRO A 211 11.66 20.23 16.94
C PRO A 211 11.90 21.16 15.75
N GLU A 212 12.34 20.60 14.61
CA GLU A 212 12.51 21.34 13.36
C GLU A 212 11.19 21.82 12.76
N PHE A 213 10.09 21.07 12.93
CA PHE A 213 8.77 21.49 12.47
C PHE A 213 8.21 22.62 13.34
N GLU A 214 8.39 22.54 14.66
CA GLU A 214 7.99 23.62 15.58
C GLU A 214 8.81 24.90 15.39
N ALA A 215 10.10 24.77 15.06
CA ALA A 215 10.99 25.90 14.79
C ALA A 215 10.77 26.56 13.41
N ARG A 216 9.98 25.96 12.51
CA ARG A 216 9.70 26.54 11.18
C ARG A 216 8.77 27.75 11.29
N THR A 217 9.29 28.90 10.89
CA THR A 217 8.53 30.16 10.78
C THR A 217 7.70 30.24 9.50
N HIS A 218 8.13 29.59 8.42
CA HIS A 218 7.40 29.55 7.15
C HIS A 218 6.72 28.21 6.93
N ARG A 219 5.42 28.25 6.64
CA ARG A 219 4.60 27.08 6.33
C ARG A 219 4.18 27.17 4.86
N PRO A 220 4.67 26.27 3.99
CA PRO A 220 4.47 26.41 2.56
C PRO A 220 2.99 26.33 2.19
N THR A 221 2.56 27.21 1.30
CA THR A 221 1.19 27.18 0.77
C THR A 221 1.06 26.14 -0.35
N LEU A 222 -0.16 25.67 -0.63
CA LEU A 222 -0.41 24.75 -1.76
C LEU A 222 0.15 25.29 -3.08
N ARG A 223 0.04 26.61 -3.29
CA ARG A 223 0.58 27.29 -4.48
C ARG A 223 2.10 27.19 -4.57
N GLU A 224 2.80 27.30 -3.44
CA GLU A 224 4.25 27.14 -3.38
C GLU A 224 4.68 25.70 -3.64
N VAL A 225 3.96 24.71 -3.11
CA VAL A 225 4.22 23.29 -3.38
C VAL A 225 4.07 22.99 -4.87
N VAL A 226 2.95 23.39 -5.49
CA VAL A 226 2.69 23.18 -6.92
C VAL A 226 3.72 23.92 -7.78
N ARG A 227 4.10 25.15 -7.40
CA ARG A 227 5.15 25.91 -8.09
C ARG A 227 6.51 25.19 -8.00
N SER A 228 6.86 24.66 -6.84
CA SER A 228 8.10 23.90 -6.64
C SER A 228 8.14 22.63 -7.48
N ILE A 229 7.02 21.91 -7.56
CA ILE A 229 6.87 20.74 -8.46
C ILE A 229 7.08 21.15 -9.91
N GLY A 230 6.47 22.26 -10.35
CA GLY A 230 6.65 22.77 -11.71
C GLY A 230 8.08 23.21 -12.02
N GLN A 231 8.77 23.85 -11.07
CA GLN A 231 10.17 24.26 -11.21
C GLN A 231 11.13 23.06 -11.25
N ASN A 232 10.79 21.98 -10.56
CA ASN A 232 11.61 20.76 -10.46
C ASN A 232 11.04 19.60 -11.27
N PHE A 233 10.23 19.88 -12.30
CA PHE A 233 9.47 18.86 -13.02
C PHE A 233 10.36 17.77 -13.65
N GLY A 234 11.57 18.13 -14.11
CA GLY A 234 12.55 17.18 -14.62
C GLY A 234 13.04 16.18 -13.56
N LEU A 235 13.22 16.62 -12.31
CA LEU A 235 13.56 15.73 -11.19
C LEU A 235 12.39 14.82 -10.82
N VAL A 236 11.16 15.35 -10.87
CA VAL A 236 9.95 14.56 -10.61
C VAL A 236 9.80 13.45 -11.65
N ILE A 237 9.96 13.76 -12.94
CA ILE A 237 9.93 12.75 -14.02
C ILE A 237 11.06 11.73 -13.84
N GLY A 238 12.28 12.18 -13.55
CA GLY A 238 13.41 11.28 -13.31
C GLY A 238 13.16 10.32 -12.14
N GLY A 239 12.61 10.84 -11.03
CA GLY A 239 12.21 10.03 -9.88
C GLY A 239 11.09 9.05 -10.21
N MET A 240 10.07 9.49 -10.95
CA MET A 240 8.99 8.62 -11.44
C MET A 240 9.56 7.49 -12.29
N ALA A 241 10.38 7.80 -13.29
CA ALA A 241 10.98 6.82 -14.20
C ALA A 241 11.81 5.75 -13.45
N LEU A 242 12.56 6.16 -12.42
CA LEU A 242 13.32 5.23 -11.57
C LEU A 242 12.41 4.28 -10.79
N VAL A 243 11.21 4.71 -10.40
CA VAL A 243 10.28 3.93 -9.58
C VAL A 243 9.34 3.06 -10.43
N VAL A 244 9.12 3.39 -11.71
CA VAL A 244 8.24 2.62 -12.62
C VAL A 244 8.62 1.15 -12.64
N MET A 245 9.88 0.83 -12.91
CA MET A 245 10.32 -0.57 -12.99
C MET A 245 10.00 -1.32 -11.70
N THR A 246 10.42 -0.79 -10.54
CA THR A 246 10.20 -1.43 -9.24
C THR A 246 8.72 -1.64 -8.96
N THR A 247 7.88 -0.66 -9.31
CA THR A 247 6.43 -0.71 -9.10
C THR A 247 5.78 -1.77 -9.99
N VAL A 248 6.12 -1.79 -11.28
CA VAL A 248 5.57 -2.76 -12.23
C VAL A 248 5.96 -4.18 -11.82
N THR A 249 7.23 -4.43 -11.52
CA THR A 249 7.70 -5.74 -11.06
C THR A 249 7.01 -6.17 -9.76
N PHE A 250 6.83 -5.25 -8.81
CA PHE A 250 6.12 -5.54 -7.56
C PHE A 250 4.68 -6.01 -7.81
N TYR A 251 3.90 -5.24 -8.58
CA TYR A 251 2.49 -5.60 -8.82
C TYR A 251 2.36 -6.85 -9.70
N LEU A 252 3.24 -7.04 -10.67
CA LEU A 252 3.25 -8.23 -11.52
C LEU A 252 3.56 -9.50 -10.71
N ILE A 253 4.55 -9.47 -9.82
CA ILE A 253 4.97 -10.64 -9.03
C ILE A 253 4.10 -10.84 -7.79
N THR A 254 3.56 -9.79 -7.19
CA THR A 254 2.90 -9.90 -5.87
C THR A 254 1.38 -9.84 -5.99
N ALA A 255 0.85 -8.95 -6.82
CA ALA A 255 -0.59 -8.78 -6.95
C ALA A 255 -1.21 -9.65 -8.05
N TYR A 256 -0.50 -9.86 -9.17
CA TYR A 256 -1.02 -10.62 -10.31
C TYR A 256 -0.78 -12.13 -10.20
N THR A 257 0.22 -12.59 -9.43
CA THR A 257 0.50 -14.02 -9.24
C THR A 257 -0.70 -14.86 -8.82
N PRO A 258 -1.54 -14.49 -7.82
CA PRO A 258 -2.72 -15.28 -7.50
C PRO A 258 -3.71 -15.37 -8.67
N THR A 259 -3.90 -14.29 -9.42
CA THR A 259 -4.77 -14.27 -10.60
C THR A 259 -4.23 -15.17 -11.72
N PHE A 260 -2.93 -15.09 -12.02
CA PHE A 260 -2.26 -15.92 -13.02
C PHE A 260 -2.30 -17.41 -12.63
N GLY A 261 -2.00 -17.72 -11.36
CA GLY A 261 -2.07 -19.08 -10.82
C GLY A 261 -3.46 -19.69 -11.01
N LYS A 262 -4.51 -18.93 -10.74
CA LYS A 262 -5.89 -19.40 -10.90
C LYS A 262 -6.32 -19.54 -12.35
N ASN A 263 -6.09 -18.52 -13.18
CA ASN A 263 -6.68 -18.45 -14.52
C ASN A 263 -5.85 -19.19 -15.58
N GLU A 264 -4.53 -19.19 -15.47
CA GLU A 264 -3.63 -19.78 -16.48
C GLU A 264 -3.09 -21.15 -16.03
N LEU A 265 -2.72 -21.28 -14.75
CA LEU A 265 -2.19 -22.53 -14.21
C LEU A 265 -3.27 -23.46 -13.63
N ASN A 266 -4.54 -23.02 -13.63
CA ASN A 266 -5.69 -23.77 -13.11
C ASN A 266 -5.53 -24.22 -11.64
N LEU A 267 -4.79 -23.46 -10.84
CA LEU A 267 -4.63 -23.70 -9.41
C LEU A 267 -5.93 -23.40 -8.66
N THR A 268 -6.16 -24.14 -7.59
CA THR A 268 -7.24 -23.83 -6.64
C THR A 268 -7.00 -22.50 -5.93
N ASP A 269 -8.05 -21.93 -5.32
CA ASP A 269 -7.94 -20.71 -4.52
C ASP A 269 -6.93 -20.85 -3.36
N LEU A 270 -6.94 -22.03 -2.71
CA LEU A 270 -6.00 -22.36 -1.64
C LEU A 270 -4.56 -22.38 -2.14
N GLU A 271 -4.28 -23.08 -3.24
CA GLU A 271 -2.94 -23.20 -3.82
C GLU A 271 -2.40 -21.83 -4.27
N SER A 272 -3.23 -21.02 -4.94
CA SER A 272 -2.87 -19.67 -5.38
C SER A 272 -2.50 -18.75 -4.22
N LEU A 273 -3.25 -18.83 -3.11
CA LEU A 273 -2.97 -18.06 -1.89
C LEU A 273 -1.71 -18.56 -1.17
N LEU A 274 -1.47 -19.88 -1.12
CA LEU A 274 -0.24 -20.45 -0.57
C LEU A 274 1.00 -20.01 -1.34
N VAL A 275 0.96 -20.03 -2.68
CA VAL A 275 2.04 -19.51 -3.52
C VAL A 275 2.29 -18.03 -3.23
N THR A 276 1.22 -17.24 -3.08
CA THR A 276 1.30 -15.82 -2.75
C THR A 276 1.97 -15.58 -1.39
N VAL A 277 1.65 -16.41 -0.38
CA VAL A 277 2.32 -16.37 0.93
C VAL A 277 3.80 -16.70 0.80
N CYS A 278 4.17 -17.73 0.03
CA CYS A 278 5.57 -18.09 -0.21
C CYS A 278 6.35 -16.95 -0.86
N VAL A 279 5.79 -16.31 -1.89
CA VAL A 279 6.38 -15.13 -2.55
C VAL A 279 6.51 -13.97 -1.56
N GLY A 280 5.46 -13.72 -0.77
CA GLY A 280 5.45 -12.71 0.29
C GLY A 280 6.58 -12.90 1.30
N VAL A 281 6.72 -14.11 1.85
CA VAL A 281 7.76 -14.47 2.83
C VAL A 281 9.15 -14.34 2.22
N SER A 282 9.35 -14.85 1.00
CA SER A 282 10.62 -14.74 0.28
C SER A 282 11.03 -13.27 0.13
N ASN A 283 10.14 -12.42 -0.38
CA ASN A 283 10.43 -11.00 -0.57
C ASN A 283 10.64 -10.28 0.78
N PHE A 284 9.88 -10.62 1.82
CA PHE A 284 10.07 -10.06 3.16
C PHE A 284 11.49 -10.28 3.69
N ILE A 285 12.08 -11.46 3.42
CA ILE A 285 13.45 -11.80 3.82
C ILE A 285 14.48 -11.12 2.92
N TRP A 286 14.28 -11.15 1.60
CA TRP A 286 15.27 -10.61 0.65
C TRP A 286 15.34 -9.09 0.64
N LEU A 287 14.27 -8.37 0.94
CA LEU A 287 14.24 -6.91 0.92
C LEU A 287 15.25 -6.27 1.92
N PRO A 288 15.29 -6.63 3.22
CA PRO A 288 16.31 -6.14 4.14
C PRO A 288 17.74 -6.57 3.80
N ILE A 289 17.91 -7.78 3.26
CA ILE A 289 19.22 -8.30 2.83
C ILE A 289 19.75 -7.44 1.68
N MET A 290 18.94 -7.23 0.64
CA MET A 290 19.29 -6.42 -0.52
C MET A 290 19.42 -4.93 -0.16
N GLY A 291 18.63 -4.44 0.79
CA GLY A 291 18.79 -3.10 1.37
C GLY A 291 20.17 -2.92 2.00
N SER A 292 20.63 -3.90 2.78
CA SER A 292 21.96 -3.89 3.39
C SER A 292 23.08 -4.05 2.36
N PHE A 293 22.85 -4.84 1.32
CA PHE A 293 23.79 -5.01 0.21
C PHE A 293 23.94 -3.72 -0.61
N SER A 294 22.84 -2.99 -0.78
CA SER A 294 22.83 -1.66 -1.42
C SER A 294 23.66 -0.63 -0.68
N ASP A 295 23.71 -0.72 0.65
CA ASP A 295 24.58 0.13 1.45
C ASP A 295 26.07 -0.15 1.25
N ARG A 296 26.45 -1.36 0.79
CA ARG A 296 27.85 -1.75 0.55
C ARG A 296 28.33 -1.48 -0.87
N ILE A 297 27.52 -1.83 -1.88
CA ILE A 297 27.90 -1.76 -3.30
C ILE A 297 27.45 -0.44 -3.96
N GLY A 298 26.55 0.28 -3.31
CA GLY A 298 25.90 1.45 -3.88
C GLY A 298 24.63 1.09 -4.66
N ARG A 299 23.79 2.10 -4.86
CA ARG A 299 22.41 1.92 -5.39
C ARG A 299 22.38 1.73 -6.90
N LYS A 300 23.25 2.43 -7.64
CA LYS A 300 23.28 2.44 -9.11
C LYS A 300 23.57 1.06 -9.71
N PRO A 301 24.61 0.30 -9.27
CA PRO A 301 24.87 -1.03 -9.82
C PRO A 301 23.71 -2.00 -9.61
N LEU A 302 23.06 -1.94 -8.45
CA LEU A 302 21.90 -2.78 -8.12
C LEU A 302 20.68 -2.48 -8.99
N LEU A 303 20.36 -1.19 -9.19
CA LEU A 303 19.25 -0.80 -10.06
C LEU A 303 19.48 -1.23 -11.52
N ILE A 304 20.70 -1.08 -12.02
CA ILE A 304 21.06 -1.52 -13.38
C ILE A 304 20.97 -3.05 -13.48
N ALA A 305 21.57 -3.79 -12.54
CA ALA A 305 21.54 -5.24 -12.54
C ALA A 305 20.10 -5.79 -12.47
N ALA A 306 19.26 -5.24 -11.59
CA ALA A 306 17.86 -5.62 -11.48
C ALA A 306 17.07 -5.33 -12.77
N THR A 307 17.33 -4.19 -13.41
CA THR A 307 16.67 -3.83 -14.68
C THR A 307 17.09 -4.76 -15.81
N VAL A 308 18.38 -5.04 -15.95
CA VAL A 308 18.91 -5.95 -16.99
C VAL A 308 18.39 -7.37 -16.77
N LEU A 309 18.40 -7.86 -15.54
CA LEU A 309 17.84 -9.16 -15.20
C LEU A 309 16.35 -9.23 -15.55
N ALA A 310 15.57 -8.22 -15.16
CA ALA A 310 14.14 -8.19 -15.48
C ALA A 310 13.87 -8.23 -16.99
N ILE A 311 14.63 -7.50 -17.80
CA ILE A 311 14.54 -7.54 -19.27
C ILE A 311 14.90 -8.93 -19.80
N ALA A 312 16.00 -9.51 -19.33
CA ALA A 312 16.46 -10.83 -19.75
C ALA A 312 15.47 -11.94 -19.38
N THR A 313 14.84 -11.87 -18.21
CA THR A 313 13.85 -12.84 -17.74
C THR A 313 12.46 -12.61 -18.31
N ALA A 314 12.13 -11.40 -18.78
CA ALA A 314 10.87 -11.12 -19.45
C ALA A 314 10.86 -11.62 -20.91
N TYR A 315 12.03 -11.70 -21.56
CA TYR A 315 12.17 -12.21 -22.92
C TYR A 315 11.55 -13.61 -23.16
N PRO A 316 11.73 -14.62 -22.28
CA PRO A 316 11.07 -15.92 -22.44
C PRO A 316 9.58 -15.94 -22.08
N ALA A 317 9.01 -14.84 -21.57
CA ALA A 317 7.59 -14.73 -21.23
C ALA A 317 6.77 -13.92 -22.26
N LEU A 318 7.43 -13.37 -23.29
CA LEU A 318 6.83 -12.72 -24.47
C LEU A 318 6.78 -13.71 -25.64
#